data_AF-A0A376VH61-F1
#
_entry.id   AF-A0A376VH61-F1
#
_cell.length_a   1.000
_cell.length_b   1.000
_cell.length_c   1.000
_cell.angle_alpha   90.00
_cell.angle_beta   90.00
_cell.angle_gamma   90.00
#
_symmetry.space_group_name_H-M   'P 1'
#
loop_
_entity.id
_entity.type
_entity.pdbx_description
1 polymer ?
#
loop_
_entity_poly.entity_id
_entity_poly.type
_entity_poly.pdbx_seq_one_letter_code
_entity_poly.pdbx_strand_id
1 'polypeptide(L)'
;MSRSAKPQNGRRRFLRDVVRTAGGLAAVGVALGLQQQTARASGVRLRPPGAINENAFASACVRCGQCVQACPYDTLKLATLASGLSAGTPYFVARDIPCEMCEDIPCAKVCPSGALDREIESIDDARMGLAVLVDQENCLNFQGLRCDVCYRECPKIDEAITLELERNTRTGKHARFLPTVHSDACTGCGKCEKSVRAGTTGNQGVTAVTGERGVRSPLPLRLAGGEQWQIVNVTPGARRWRKKAGGAVHRWLVLRRLCQFFVLGMFLSGPWFGVWILHGNYSSSLLFDTVPLTDPLMTLQSLASGHLPATVALTGAVIITVLYALAGKRLFCSWVCPLNPITDLANWLRRRFDLNQSATIPRHIRYVLLVVILLGSALTGTLIWEWINPVSLMGRSLVMGFGSGALLILALFLFDLLVVEHGWCGHICPVGALYGVLGSKGVITVAATDRQKCNRCMDCFHVCPEPHVLRAPVLDEQSPVQVTSRDCMTCGRCVDVCSEDVFTITTRWSSGAKS
;
A
#
# COMPACT_ATOMS: atom_id res chain seq x y z
N MET A 1 -6.02 -0.32 -74.51
CA MET A 1 -6.78 -1.03 -73.46
C MET A 1 -6.01 -0.94 -72.15
N SER A 2 -6.48 -0.08 -71.24
CA SER A 2 -5.86 0.19 -69.95
C SER A 2 -6.31 -0.85 -68.91
N ARG A 3 -5.37 -1.50 -68.21
CA ARG A 3 -5.65 -2.38 -67.07
C ARG A 3 -5.66 -1.55 -65.79
N SER A 4 -6.83 -1.46 -65.18
CA SER A 4 -7.09 -0.79 -63.90
C SER A 4 -6.47 -1.58 -62.72
N ALA A 5 -5.64 -0.92 -61.90
CA ALA A 5 -5.07 -1.47 -60.68
C ALA A 5 -6.04 -1.29 -59.49
N LYS A 6 -6.39 -2.38 -58.80
CA LYS A 6 -7.20 -2.36 -57.56
C LYS A 6 -6.37 -1.82 -56.37
N PRO A 7 -6.97 -1.08 -55.42
CA PRO A 7 -6.26 -0.55 -54.27
C PRO A 7 -5.95 -1.67 -53.26
N GLN A 8 -4.70 -1.72 -52.78
CA GLN A 8 -4.23 -2.71 -51.80
C GLN A 8 -4.61 -2.36 -50.35
N ASN A 9 -4.94 -3.41 -49.60
CA ASN A 9 -5.35 -3.45 -48.19
C ASN A 9 -4.26 -2.99 -47.18
N GLY A 10 -3.90 -1.70 -47.15
CA GLY A 10 -2.96 -1.15 -46.14
C GLY A 10 -3.49 -1.22 -44.70
N ARG A 11 -4.80 -1.01 -44.50
CA ARG A 11 -5.43 -0.89 -43.17
C ARG A 11 -5.48 -2.21 -42.39
N ARG A 12 -5.71 -3.35 -43.08
CA ARG A 12 -5.69 -4.69 -42.45
C ARG A 12 -4.28 -5.14 -42.10
N ARG A 13 -3.29 -4.76 -42.90
CA ARG A 13 -1.88 -5.09 -42.64
C ARG A 13 -1.37 -4.32 -41.42
N PHE A 14 -1.65 -3.02 -41.36
CA PHE A 14 -1.36 -2.18 -40.21
C PHE A 14 -2.02 -2.68 -38.92
N LEU A 15 -3.32 -2.99 -38.93
CA LEU A 15 -4.01 -3.54 -37.75
C LEU A 15 -3.41 -4.85 -37.26
N ARG A 16 -3.02 -5.75 -38.18
CA ARG A 16 -2.39 -7.02 -37.83
C ARG A 16 -1.00 -6.84 -37.23
N ASP A 17 -0.23 -5.89 -37.75
CA ASP A 17 1.13 -5.62 -37.29
C ASP A 17 1.13 -4.90 -35.92
N VAL A 18 0.13 -4.05 -35.66
CA VAL A 18 -0.11 -3.45 -34.33
C VAL A 18 -0.53 -4.49 -33.30
N VAL A 19 -1.44 -5.42 -33.64
CA VAL A 19 -1.86 -6.49 -32.73
C VAL A 19 -0.70 -7.44 -32.39
N ARG A 20 0.17 -7.75 -33.37
CA ARG A 20 1.34 -8.61 -33.16
C ARG A 20 2.40 -7.94 -32.30
N THR A 21 2.69 -6.66 -32.52
CA THR A 21 3.66 -5.91 -31.71
C THR A 21 3.15 -5.65 -30.29
N ALA A 22 1.86 -5.32 -30.13
CA ALA A 22 1.24 -5.16 -28.82
C ALA A 22 1.18 -6.49 -28.04
N GLY A 23 0.82 -7.59 -28.70
CA GLY A 23 0.82 -8.93 -28.09
C GLY A 23 2.23 -9.39 -27.68
N GLY A 24 3.24 -9.13 -28.51
CA GLY A 24 4.64 -9.43 -28.21
C GLY A 24 5.19 -8.63 -27.03
N LEU A 25 4.92 -7.32 -26.98
CA LEU A 25 5.34 -6.45 -25.86
C LEU A 25 4.61 -6.80 -24.56
N ALA A 26 3.32 -7.18 -24.64
CA ALA A 26 2.57 -7.65 -23.47
C ALA A 26 3.12 -8.97 -22.94
N ALA A 27 3.46 -9.93 -23.81
CA ALA A 27 4.05 -11.20 -23.41
C ALA A 27 5.44 -11.02 -22.76
N VAL A 28 6.28 -10.15 -23.33
CA VAL A 28 7.60 -9.81 -22.76
C VAL A 28 7.44 -9.06 -21.43
N GLY A 29 6.49 -8.12 -21.35
CA GLY A 29 6.18 -7.41 -20.11
C GLY A 29 5.66 -8.33 -19.00
N VAL A 30 4.83 -9.31 -19.35
CA VAL A 30 4.35 -10.34 -18.42
C VAL A 30 5.51 -11.27 -18.00
N ALA A 31 6.36 -11.71 -18.94
CA ALA A 31 7.51 -12.57 -18.64
C ALA A 31 8.53 -11.85 -17.72
N LEU A 32 8.88 -10.61 -18.03
CA LEU A 32 9.76 -9.78 -17.19
C LEU A 32 9.09 -9.45 -15.85
N GLY A 33 7.78 -9.21 -15.84
CA GLY A 33 6.99 -9.01 -14.63
C GLY A 33 7.02 -10.24 -13.70
N LEU A 34 6.82 -11.44 -14.24
CA LEU A 34 6.89 -12.71 -13.52
C LEU A 34 8.31 -13.01 -13.01
N GLN A 35 9.33 -12.70 -13.81
CA GLN A 35 10.74 -12.87 -13.43
C GLN A 35 11.16 -11.86 -12.33
N GLN A 36 10.62 -10.64 -12.36
CA GLN A 36 10.89 -9.65 -11.32
C GLN A 36 10.06 -9.87 -10.04
N GLN A 37 8.89 -10.52 -10.14
CA GLN A 37 8.11 -10.98 -8.99
C GLN A 37 8.84 -12.07 -8.20
N THR A 38 9.51 -13.01 -8.88
CA THR A 38 10.25 -14.10 -8.21
C THR A 38 11.56 -13.62 -7.58
N ALA A 39 12.24 -12.64 -8.16
CA ALA A 39 13.45 -12.04 -7.60
C ALA A 39 13.22 -11.17 -6.34
N ARG A 40 11.96 -10.76 -6.08
CA ARG A 40 11.59 -9.83 -4.99
C ARG A 40 10.96 -10.49 -3.75
N ALA A 41 10.97 -11.82 -3.64
CA ALA A 41 10.50 -12.50 -2.43
C ALA A 41 11.31 -12.01 -1.21
N SER A 42 10.68 -11.16 -0.41
CA SER A 42 11.28 -10.41 0.70
C SER A 42 11.27 -11.25 1.97
N GLY A 43 12.39 -11.92 2.22
CA GLY A 43 12.64 -12.62 3.47
C GLY A 43 14.04 -13.21 3.51
N VAL A 44 14.64 -13.22 4.71
CA VAL A 44 15.93 -13.88 4.91
C VAL A 44 15.73 -15.38 4.75
N ARG A 45 16.58 -15.99 3.92
CA ARG A 45 16.51 -17.42 3.61
C ARG A 45 17.32 -18.15 4.67
N LEU A 46 16.65 -18.97 5.46
CA LEU A 46 17.22 -19.73 6.57
C LEU A 46 17.43 -21.18 6.16
N ARG A 47 18.42 -21.83 6.77
CA ARG A 47 18.70 -23.26 6.56
C ARG A 47 17.86 -24.12 7.51
N PRO A 48 17.52 -25.37 7.14
CA PRO A 48 16.80 -26.30 8.01
C PRO A 48 17.51 -26.55 9.35
N PRO A 49 16.82 -27.09 10.37
CA PRO A 49 17.44 -27.44 11.64
C PRO A 49 18.53 -28.51 11.43
N GLY A 50 19.61 -28.41 12.22
CA GLY A 50 20.80 -29.26 12.09
C GLY A 50 21.75 -28.86 10.95
N ALA A 51 21.51 -27.78 10.21
CA ALA A 51 22.45 -27.35 9.17
C ALA A 51 23.82 -27.00 9.74
N ILE A 52 24.87 -27.61 9.18
CA ILE A 52 26.25 -27.24 9.43
C ILE A 52 26.55 -25.84 8.86
N ASN A 53 27.72 -25.28 9.17
CA ASN A 53 28.12 -23.95 8.69
C ASN A 53 27.95 -23.81 7.16
N GLU A 54 27.48 -22.66 6.69
CA GLU A 54 27.05 -22.42 5.30
C GLU A 54 28.06 -22.89 4.24
N ASN A 55 29.37 -22.68 4.46
CA ASN A 55 30.40 -23.09 3.51
C ASN A 55 30.55 -24.63 3.44
N ALA A 56 30.45 -25.30 4.58
CA ALA A 56 30.45 -26.76 4.66
C ALA A 56 29.13 -27.34 4.17
N PHE A 57 28.01 -26.65 4.43
CA PHE A 57 26.68 -27.06 4.01
C PHE A 57 26.57 -27.07 2.48
N ALA A 58 27.04 -26.02 1.82
CA ALA A 58 26.97 -25.89 0.37
C ALA A 58 27.75 -26.98 -0.38
N SER A 59 28.82 -27.51 0.20
CA SER A 59 29.64 -28.57 -0.37
C SER A 59 29.15 -29.98 0.04
N ALA A 60 28.68 -30.15 1.27
CA ALA A 60 28.16 -31.43 1.76
C ALA A 60 26.76 -31.77 1.22
N CYS A 61 25.96 -30.78 0.84
CA CYS A 61 24.60 -31.01 0.34
C CYS A 61 24.63 -31.65 -1.06
N VAL A 62 24.21 -32.91 -1.15
CA VAL A 62 24.07 -33.64 -2.43
C VAL A 62 22.78 -33.30 -3.20
N ARG A 63 21.98 -32.33 -2.70
CA ARG A 63 20.76 -31.82 -3.36
C ARG A 63 19.69 -32.90 -3.65
N CYS A 64 19.61 -33.93 -2.81
CA CYS A 64 18.66 -35.04 -3.00
C CYS A 64 17.19 -34.68 -2.68
N GLY A 65 16.94 -33.60 -1.95
CA GLY A 65 15.59 -33.14 -1.61
C GLY A 65 14.83 -33.94 -0.54
N GLN A 66 15.44 -34.97 0.05
CA GLN A 66 14.77 -35.81 1.06
C GLN A 66 14.30 -35.03 2.30
N CYS A 67 15.08 -34.04 2.75
CA CYS A 67 14.68 -33.18 3.86
C CYS A 67 13.39 -32.38 3.57
N VAL A 68 13.18 -31.98 2.31
CA VAL A 68 11.96 -31.27 1.89
C VAL A 68 10.76 -32.22 1.90
N GLN A 69 10.94 -33.45 1.41
CA GLN A 69 9.88 -34.46 1.42
C GLN A 69 9.52 -34.93 2.84
N ALA A 70 10.49 -34.97 3.74
CA ALA A 70 10.28 -35.36 5.13
C ALA A 70 9.70 -34.25 6.01
N CYS A 71 9.57 -33.02 5.51
CA CYS A 71 9.01 -31.91 6.28
C CYS A 71 7.47 -31.99 6.25
N PRO A 72 6.79 -32.23 7.40
CA PRO A 72 5.34 -32.41 7.40
C PRO A 72 4.54 -31.11 7.20
N TYR A 73 5.21 -29.95 7.26
CA TYR A 73 4.60 -28.62 7.23
C TYR A 73 4.93 -27.81 5.97
N ASP A 74 5.57 -28.44 4.96
CA ASP A 74 6.00 -27.77 3.71
C ASP A 74 6.84 -26.50 3.93
N THR A 75 7.52 -26.40 5.07
CA THR A 75 8.38 -25.27 5.44
C THR A 75 9.57 -25.16 4.47
N LEU A 76 10.16 -26.29 4.10
CA LEU A 76 11.40 -26.35 3.34
C LEU A 76 11.13 -26.32 1.83
N LYS A 77 11.96 -25.57 1.09
CA LYS A 77 11.92 -25.46 -0.37
C LYS A 77 13.32 -25.64 -0.94
N LEU A 78 13.40 -26.10 -2.19
CA LEU A 78 14.68 -26.20 -2.90
C LEU A 78 15.02 -24.87 -3.60
N ALA A 79 16.25 -24.42 -3.40
CA ALA A 79 16.81 -23.24 -4.03
C ALA A 79 16.83 -23.38 -5.56
N THR A 80 16.30 -22.40 -6.28
CA THR A 80 16.42 -22.30 -7.74
C THR A 80 17.62 -21.41 -8.10
N LEU A 81 18.02 -21.37 -9.38
CA LEU A 81 19.07 -20.45 -9.85
C LEU A 81 18.76 -18.97 -9.56
N ALA A 82 17.49 -18.60 -9.45
CA ALA A 82 17.05 -17.25 -9.13
C ALA A 82 17.02 -16.94 -7.62
N SER A 83 17.27 -17.93 -6.76
CA SER A 83 17.10 -17.80 -5.30
C SER A 83 18.33 -17.23 -4.57
N GLY A 84 19.44 -16.94 -5.27
CA GLY A 84 20.66 -16.38 -4.66
C GLY A 84 21.38 -17.29 -3.65
N LEU A 85 20.90 -18.52 -3.46
CA LEU A 85 21.58 -19.60 -2.76
C LEU A 85 22.09 -20.63 -3.77
N SER A 86 23.00 -21.50 -3.34
CA SER A 86 23.44 -22.65 -4.13
C SER A 86 22.23 -23.44 -4.62
N ALA A 87 22.02 -23.51 -5.94
CA ALA A 87 20.86 -24.16 -6.54
C ALA A 87 20.74 -25.62 -6.07
N GLY A 88 19.51 -26.07 -5.83
CA GLY A 88 19.16 -27.39 -5.31
C GLY A 88 19.39 -27.59 -3.82
N THR A 89 19.82 -26.57 -3.06
CA THR A 89 19.95 -26.67 -1.60
C THR A 89 18.64 -26.29 -0.89
N PRO A 90 18.31 -26.93 0.26
CA PRO A 90 17.08 -26.62 0.98
C PRO A 90 17.20 -25.30 1.76
N TYR A 91 16.10 -24.55 1.79
CA TYR A 91 15.96 -23.34 2.59
C TYR A 91 14.50 -23.13 2.99
N PHE A 92 14.25 -22.27 3.96
CA PHE A 92 12.92 -21.74 4.23
C PHE A 92 12.96 -20.24 4.44
N VAL A 93 11.79 -19.62 4.40
CA VAL A 93 11.62 -18.20 4.68
C VAL A 93 10.65 -18.10 5.85
N ALA A 94 11.16 -17.68 7.01
CA ALA A 94 10.40 -17.55 8.25
C ALA A 94 9.08 -16.79 8.09
N ARG A 95 9.08 -15.73 7.26
CA ARG A 95 7.91 -14.91 6.95
C ARG A 95 6.79 -15.64 6.22
N ASP A 96 7.12 -16.69 5.48
CA ASP A 96 6.17 -17.46 4.68
C ASP A 96 5.62 -18.62 5.50
N ILE A 97 6.47 -19.57 5.86
CA ILE A 97 6.16 -20.72 6.70
C ILE A 97 7.38 -20.91 7.61
N PRO A 98 7.27 -20.67 8.93
CA PRO A 98 8.38 -20.87 9.85
C PRO A 98 8.64 -22.37 10.08
N CYS A 99 9.73 -22.68 10.78
CA CYS A 99 9.96 -24.03 11.28
C CYS A 99 9.02 -24.31 12.44
N GLU A 100 8.28 -25.42 12.36
CA GLU A 100 7.32 -25.81 13.39
C GLU A 100 7.94 -26.44 14.64
N MET A 101 9.27 -26.64 14.66
CA MET A 101 10.01 -27.24 15.79
C MET A 101 9.56 -28.67 16.11
N CYS A 102 9.53 -29.56 15.09
CA CYS A 102 9.16 -30.97 15.29
C CYS A 102 10.15 -31.68 16.22
N GLU A 103 9.65 -32.37 17.25
CA GLU A 103 10.47 -33.10 18.25
C GLU A 103 11.35 -34.18 17.62
N ASP A 104 10.87 -34.83 16.56
CA ASP A 104 11.56 -35.93 15.89
C ASP A 104 12.52 -35.47 14.77
N ILE A 105 12.54 -34.17 14.44
CA ILE A 105 13.44 -33.52 13.47
C ILE A 105 13.61 -34.36 12.18
N PRO A 106 12.51 -34.70 11.48
CA PRO A 106 12.54 -35.69 10.41
C PRO A 106 13.44 -35.23 9.25
N CYS A 107 13.46 -33.93 8.97
CA CYS A 107 14.28 -33.34 7.92
C CYS A 107 15.80 -33.55 8.11
N ALA A 108 16.30 -33.55 9.35
CA ALA A 108 17.71 -33.77 9.64
C ALA A 108 18.05 -35.27 9.62
N LYS A 109 17.20 -36.12 10.23
CA LYS A 109 17.41 -37.58 10.30
C LYS A 109 17.47 -38.27 8.94
N VAL A 110 16.69 -37.78 7.97
CA VAL A 110 16.71 -38.33 6.60
C VAL A 110 17.90 -37.89 5.76
N CYS A 111 18.71 -36.91 6.21
CA CYS A 111 19.80 -36.38 5.40
C CYS A 111 20.90 -37.44 5.19
N PRO A 112 21.15 -37.91 3.95
CA PRO A 112 22.12 -38.98 3.72
C PRO A 112 23.55 -38.48 3.67
N SER A 113 23.75 -37.18 3.37
CA SER A 113 25.07 -36.60 3.13
C SER A 113 25.72 -35.96 4.36
N GLY A 114 25.02 -35.93 5.50
CA GLY A 114 25.49 -35.24 6.71
C GLY A 114 25.53 -33.71 6.57
N ALA A 115 24.90 -33.14 5.53
CA ALA A 115 24.75 -31.69 5.42
C ALA A 115 23.84 -31.12 6.52
N LEU A 116 22.89 -31.93 6.98
CA LEU A 116 22.18 -31.71 8.23
C LEU A 116 22.71 -32.74 9.24
N ASP A 117 23.05 -32.27 10.43
CA ASP A 117 23.44 -33.08 11.56
C ASP A 117 22.30 -34.03 11.92
N ARG A 118 22.56 -35.33 11.79
CA ARG A 118 21.57 -36.39 12.03
C ARG A 118 21.50 -36.77 13.51
N GLU A 119 22.52 -36.40 14.27
CA GLU A 119 22.69 -36.75 15.69
C GLU A 119 22.13 -35.68 16.62
N ILE A 120 21.55 -34.60 16.07
CA ILE A 120 20.84 -33.59 16.86
C ILE A 120 19.72 -34.24 17.69
N GLU A 121 19.91 -34.23 19.01
CA GLU A 121 19.01 -34.90 19.95
C GLU A 121 17.75 -34.08 20.23
N SER A 122 17.90 -32.76 20.37
CA SER A 122 16.80 -31.83 20.64
C SER A 122 16.71 -30.75 19.57
N ILE A 123 15.48 -30.41 19.19
CA ILE A 123 15.20 -29.34 18.25
C ILE A 123 15.56 -27.96 18.82
N ASP A 124 15.65 -27.85 20.15
CA ASP A 124 16.04 -26.62 20.85
C ASP A 124 17.53 -26.30 20.70
N ASP A 125 18.35 -27.28 20.30
CA ASP A 125 19.77 -27.09 20.00
C ASP A 125 20.02 -26.65 18.56
N ALA A 126 18.99 -26.71 17.71
CA ALA A 126 19.11 -26.29 16.33
C ALA A 126 19.45 -24.79 16.22
N ARG A 127 20.29 -24.44 15.24
CA ARG A 127 20.67 -23.06 14.93
C ARG A 127 20.40 -22.76 13.46
N MET A 128 19.17 -22.36 13.16
CA MET A 128 18.71 -22.01 11.81
C MET A 128 18.96 -20.53 11.48
N GLY A 129 19.02 -19.68 12.51
CA GLY A 129 19.22 -18.23 12.40
C GLY A 129 19.10 -17.54 13.76
N LEU A 130 19.16 -16.21 13.78
CA LEU A 130 18.99 -15.40 14.98
C LEU A 130 17.89 -14.36 14.77
N ALA A 131 16.91 -14.30 15.68
CA ALA A 131 15.92 -13.24 15.67
C ALA A 131 16.55 -11.90 16.12
N VAL A 132 16.41 -10.83 15.34
CA VAL A 132 16.91 -9.50 15.69
C VAL A 132 15.82 -8.45 15.51
N LEU A 133 15.69 -7.57 16.50
CA LEU A 133 14.78 -6.43 16.43
C LEU A 133 15.41 -5.30 15.61
N VAL A 134 15.17 -5.32 14.30
CA VAL A 134 15.74 -4.34 13.35
C VAL A 134 15.01 -2.99 13.41
N ASP A 135 13.71 -3.00 13.75
CA ASP A 135 12.86 -1.80 13.73
C ASP A 135 12.23 -1.54 15.11
N GLN A 136 13.04 -1.00 16.02
CA GLN A 136 12.59 -0.61 17.36
C GLN A 136 11.60 0.57 17.29
N GLU A 137 11.73 1.47 16.31
CA GLU A 137 10.86 2.64 16.18
C GLU A 137 9.40 2.28 15.84
N ASN A 138 9.20 1.22 15.04
CA ASN A 138 7.87 0.73 14.69
C ASN A 138 7.38 -0.42 15.59
N CYS A 139 8.18 -0.88 16.54
CA CYS A 139 7.75 -1.86 17.53
C CYS A 139 6.75 -1.25 18.52
N LEU A 140 5.57 -1.87 18.66
CA LEU A 140 4.51 -1.39 19.56
C LEU A 140 4.99 -1.24 21.00
N ASN A 141 5.80 -2.17 21.50
CA ASN A 141 6.35 -2.10 22.86
C ASN A 141 7.30 -0.92 23.07
N PHE A 142 8.16 -0.63 22.10
CA PHE A 142 9.03 0.54 22.14
C PHE A 142 8.24 1.85 22.04
N GLN A 143 7.09 1.84 21.35
CA GLN A 143 6.14 2.95 21.30
C GLN A 143 5.31 3.11 22.60
N GLY A 144 5.42 2.16 23.54
CA GLY A 144 4.70 2.15 24.81
C GLY A 144 3.28 1.59 24.72
N LEU A 145 2.97 0.85 23.65
CA LEU A 145 1.79 0.01 23.52
C LEU A 145 2.12 -1.42 23.95
N ARG A 146 1.21 -2.09 24.66
CA ARG A 146 1.44 -3.49 25.08
C ARG A 146 1.23 -4.43 23.89
N CYS A 147 2.27 -5.14 23.50
CA CYS A 147 2.28 -6.22 22.51
C CYS A 147 3.12 -7.38 23.06
N ASP A 148 2.64 -8.61 23.04
CA ASP A 148 3.38 -9.77 23.52
C ASP A 148 3.39 -10.91 22.49
N VAL A 149 3.09 -10.60 21.23
CA VAL A 149 2.97 -11.57 20.14
C VAL A 149 4.28 -12.33 19.93
N CYS A 150 5.40 -11.63 19.66
CA CYS A 150 6.69 -12.29 19.43
C CYS A 150 7.16 -13.14 20.62
N TYR A 151 6.80 -12.74 21.84
CA TYR A 151 7.11 -13.43 23.08
C TYR A 151 6.28 -14.71 23.23
N ARG A 152 4.95 -14.62 23.11
CA ARG A 152 4.05 -15.78 23.27
C ARG A 152 4.19 -16.83 22.17
N GLU A 153 4.58 -16.40 20.97
CA GLU A 153 4.75 -17.26 19.81
C GLU A 153 6.12 -17.94 19.80
N CYS A 154 7.03 -17.53 20.67
CA CYS A 154 8.31 -18.18 20.83
C CYS A 154 8.11 -19.55 21.51
N PRO A 155 8.59 -20.67 20.94
CA PRO A 155 8.55 -21.96 21.61
C PRO A 155 9.39 -22.00 22.89
N LYS A 156 10.43 -21.15 22.93
CA LYS A 156 11.35 -21.00 24.05
C LYS A 156 11.08 -19.69 24.80
N ILE A 157 9.85 -19.57 25.32
CA ILE A 157 9.41 -18.41 26.13
C ILE A 157 10.35 -18.25 27.32
N ASP A 158 10.68 -17.01 27.67
CA ASP A 158 11.57 -16.63 28.78
C ASP A 158 13.03 -17.10 28.66
N GLU A 159 13.34 -17.95 27.69
CA GLU A 159 14.71 -18.34 27.34
C GLU A 159 15.21 -17.58 26.11
N ALA A 160 14.57 -17.74 24.96
CA ALA A 160 15.01 -17.13 23.70
C ALA A 160 14.47 -15.72 23.50
N ILE A 161 13.27 -15.41 24.00
CA ILE A 161 12.70 -14.07 23.98
C ILE A 161 12.12 -13.77 25.35
N THR A 162 12.56 -12.66 25.95
CA THR A 162 12.00 -12.12 27.19
C THR A 162 11.33 -10.77 26.93
N LEU A 163 10.43 -10.36 27.83
CA LEU A 163 9.88 -9.00 27.84
C LEU A 163 10.49 -8.21 28.99
N GLU A 164 11.46 -7.37 28.69
CA GLU A 164 12.07 -6.46 29.65
C GLU A 164 11.17 -5.26 29.95
N LEU A 165 10.95 -5.03 31.24
CA LEU A 165 10.13 -3.93 31.73
C LEU A 165 10.98 -2.67 31.84
N GLU A 166 10.64 -1.63 31.06
CA GLU A 166 11.30 -0.34 31.14
C GLU A 166 10.29 0.76 31.50
N ARG A 167 10.66 1.67 32.42
CA ARG A 167 9.78 2.78 32.82
C ARG A 167 9.58 3.74 31.64
N ASN A 168 8.31 4.03 31.29
CA ASN A 168 8.02 4.99 30.23
C ASN A 168 8.27 6.43 30.73
N THR A 169 9.42 6.99 30.36
CA THR A 169 9.83 8.37 30.69
C THR A 169 8.95 9.44 30.05
N ARG A 170 8.21 9.11 28.98
CA ARG A 170 7.31 10.04 28.26
C ARG A 170 5.97 10.25 28.97
N THR A 171 5.39 9.22 29.57
CA THR A 171 4.05 9.28 30.19
C THR A 171 4.06 9.13 31.72
N GLY A 172 5.12 8.57 32.30
CA GLY A 172 5.27 8.38 33.74
C GLY A 172 4.30 7.39 34.40
N LYS A 173 3.33 6.82 33.65
CA LYS A 173 2.21 6.02 34.19
C LYS A 173 2.19 4.54 33.76
N HIS A 174 2.99 4.14 32.76
CA HIS A 174 3.01 2.77 32.23
C HIS A 174 4.43 2.27 32.00
N ALA A 175 4.67 0.96 32.14
CA ALA A 175 5.91 0.32 31.72
C ALA A 175 5.85 -0.05 30.23
N ARG A 176 6.97 0.10 29.53
CA ARG A 176 7.21 -0.49 28.22
C ARG A 176 7.65 -1.94 28.42
N PHE A 177 7.13 -2.86 27.62
CA PHE A 177 7.47 -4.29 27.67
C PHE A 177 8.40 -4.61 26.50
N LEU A 178 9.65 -4.17 26.56
CA LEU A 178 10.57 -4.31 25.44
C LEU A 178 10.92 -5.78 25.19
N PRO A 179 10.66 -6.32 23.99
CA PRO A 179 11.12 -7.65 23.66
C PRO A 179 12.65 -7.64 23.57
N THR A 180 13.30 -8.61 24.21
CA THR A 180 14.74 -8.85 24.10
C THR A 180 14.94 -10.27 23.59
N VAL A 181 15.77 -10.43 22.56
CA VAL A 181 16.12 -11.75 22.02
C VAL A 181 17.48 -12.16 22.58
N HIS A 182 17.52 -13.32 23.21
CA HIS A 182 18.75 -13.92 23.76
C HIS A 182 19.36 -14.86 22.73
N SER A 183 20.54 -14.49 22.22
CA SER A 183 21.17 -15.17 21.08
C SER A 183 21.67 -16.58 21.39
N ASP A 184 21.94 -16.86 22.66
CA ASP A 184 22.35 -18.15 23.18
C ASP A 184 21.21 -19.18 23.15
N ALA A 185 19.99 -18.76 23.42
CA ALA A 185 18.80 -19.63 23.41
C ALA A 185 18.01 -19.59 22.10
N CYS A 186 18.15 -18.56 21.26
CA CYS A 186 17.41 -18.43 20.01
C CYS A 186 17.84 -19.48 18.96
N THR A 187 16.88 -20.28 18.49
CA THR A 187 17.10 -21.30 17.44
C THR A 187 16.95 -20.76 16.02
N GLY A 188 16.30 -19.61 15.85
CA GLY A 188 16.00 -19.04 14.54
C GLY A 188 14.84 -19.71 13.80
N CYS A 189 13.90 -20.36 14.50
CA CYS A 189 12.74 -21.03 13.89
C CYS A 189 11.82 -20.09 13.09
N GLY A 190 11.84 -18.78 13.39
CA GLY A 190 11.11 -17.78 12.63
C GLY A 190 9.64 -17.59 13.01
N LYS A 191 9.11 -18.34 14.01
CA LYS A 191 7.71 -18.20 14.47
C LYS A 191 7.37 -16.78 14.91
N CYS A 192 8.26 -16.12 15.65
CA CYS A 192 8.09 -14.73 16.07
C CYS A 192 8.02 -13.74 14.88
N GLU A 193 8.84 -13.93 13.84
CA GLU A 193 8.81 -13.09 12.63
C GLU A 193 7.51 -13.29 11.84
N LYS A 194 7.01 -14.53 11.76
CA LYS A 194 5.74 -14.84 11.10
C LYS A 194 4.56 -14.17 11.80
N SER A 195 4.47 -14.31 13.12
CA SER A 195 3.29 -13.94 13.89
C SER A 195 3.17 -12.42 14.07
N VAL A 196 4.28 -11.68 14.11
CA VAL A 196 4.25 -10.20 14.16
C VAL A 196 3.60 -9.60 12.90
N ARG A 197 3.64 -10.28 11.75
CA ARG A 197 2.99 -9.83 10.49
C ARG A 197 1.46 -9.92 10.52
N ALA A 198 0.89 -10.84 11.31
CA ALA A 198 -0.56 -11.07 11.32
C ALA A 198 -1.37 -9.88 11.91
N GLY A 199 -0.70 -8.88 12.49
CA GLY A 199 -1.33 -7.73 13.14
C GLY A 199 -1.15 -6.36 12.45
N THR A 200 -0.21 -6.15 11.53
CA THR A 200 0.11 -4.80 11.02
C THR A 200 0.72 -4.77 9.61
N THR A 201 0.27 -3.81 8.78
CA THR A 201 0.70 -3.58 7.39
C THR A 201 2.06 -2.87 7.24
N GLY A 202 2.96 -3.05 8.20
CA GLY A 202 4.32 -2.47 8.20
C GLY A 202 5.36 -3.53 8.51
N ASN A 203 6.61 -3.26 8.14
CA ASN A 203 7.78 -4.09 8.47
C ASN A 203 8.11 -3.95 9.98
N GLN A 204 7.13 -4.21 10.85
CA GLN A 204 7.30 -4.14 12.30
C GLN A 204 8.00 -5.40 12.78
N GLY A 205 9.07 -5.23 13.57
CA GLY A 205 9.53 -6.17 14.59
C GLY A 205 10.07 -7.54 14.14
N VAL A 206 11.23 -7.89 14.69
CA VAL A 206 11.92 -9.20 14.62
C VAL A 206 12.14 -9.73 13.20
N THR A 207 13.34 -9.55 12.68
CA THR A 207 13.81 -10.19 11.44
C THR A 207 14.88 -11.21 11.77
N ALA A 208 14.80 -12.40 11.18
CA ALA A 208 15.89 -13.36 11.29
C ALA A 208 17.13 -12.83 10.55
N VAL A 209 18.29 -12.90 11.18
CA VAL A 209 19.59 -12.64 10.56
C VAL A 209 20.42 -13.93 10.54
N THR A 210 21.29 -14.05 9.55
CA THR A 210 22.31 -15.11 9.49
C THR A 210 23.60 -14.56 10.11
N GLY A 211 24.02 -15.05 11.29
CA GLY A 211 25.24 -14.55 11.94
C GLY A 211 25.64 -15.30 13.22
N GLU A 212 26.96 -15.45 13.41
CA GLU A 212 27.64 -16.13 14.52
C GLU A 212 27.81 -15.25 15.78
N ARG A 213 28.14 -15.86 16.93
CA ARG A 213 28.27 -15.23 18.27
C ARG A 213 29.08 -13.93 18.26
N GLY A 214 28.62 -12.87 18.95
CA GLY A 214 29.56 -11.83 19.43
C GLY A 214 29.14 -10.37 19.64
N VAL A 215 27.87 -9.97 19.74
CA VAL A 215 27.52 -8.54 19.97
C VAL A 215 26.82 -8.35 21.32
N ARG A 216 27.54 -7.78 22.31
CA ARG A 216 27.02 -7.40 23.64
C ARG A 216 26.29 -6.05 23.57
N SER A 217 25.07 -5.98 24.08
CA SER A 217 24.40 -4.69 24.40
C SER A 217 24.70 -4.29 25.87
N PRO A 218 24.94 -2.99 26.13
CA PRO A 218 25.18 -2.49 27.47
C PRO A 218 23.87 -1.94 28.07
N LEU A 219 23.50 -2.33 29.28
CA LEU A 219 23.02 -1.49 30.39
C LEU A 219 22.04 -2.23 31.33
N PRO A 220 22.01 -1.85 32.63
CA PRO A 220 21.70 -2.73 33.74
C PRO A 220 20.25 -2.59 34.22
N LEU A 221 19.66 -3.72 34.61
CA LEU A 221 18.33 -3.87 35.19
C LEU A 221 18.36 -3.86 36.72
N ARG A 222 17.35 -3.25 37.36
CA ARG A 222 16.99 -3.44 38.78
C ARG A 222 15.47 -3.49 38.94
N LEU A 223 15.00 -4.42 39.79
CA LEU A 223 13.63 -4.89 39.97
C LEU A 223 12.94 -4.27 41.21
N ALA A 224 11.59 -4.22 41.21
CA ALA A 224 10.72 -4.65 42.33
C ALA A 224 9.20 -4.45 42.08
N GLY A 225 8.41 -5.54 42.23
CA GLY A 225 6.99 -5.68 42.67
C GLY A 225 5.88 -4.96 41.88
N GLY A 226 4.73 -5.55 41.49
CA GLY A 226 4.07 -6.81 41.81
C GLY A 226 2.58 -6.53 42.11
N GLU A 227 1.66 -6.74 41.15
CA GLU A 227 0.23 -7.09 41.32
C GLU A 227 -0.58 -7.06 39.98
N GLN A 228 -1.61 -7.91 39.92
CA GLN A 228 -2.11 -8.64 38.75
C GLN A 228 -3.37 -8.02 38.11
N TRP A 229 -3.48 -7.95 36.77
CA TRP A 229 -4.72 -7.56 36.06
C TRP A 229 -5.07 -8.50 34.90
N GLN A 230 -6.36 -8.84 34.80
CA GLN A 230 -6.93 -9.80 33.85
C GLN A 230 -7.01 -9.29 32.40
N ILE A 231 -6.83 -10.23 31.46
CA ILE A 231 -6.84 -10.02 30.01
C ILE A 231 -8.25 -10.23 29.47
N VAL A 232 -8.80 -9.24 28.76
CA VAL A 232 -9.97 -9.41 27.89
C VAL A 232 -9.48 -9.55 26.45
N ASN A 233 -9.68 -10.74 25.86
CA ASN A 233 -9.34 -11.00 24.46
C ASN A 233 -10.23 -10.14 23.54
N VAL A 234 -9.62 -9.28 22.72
CA VAL A 234 -10.32 -8.53 21.67
C VAL A 234 -9.85 -9.04 20.31
N THR A 235 -10.70 -9.84 19.65
CA THR A 235 -10.57 -10.15 18.23
C THR A 235 -10.79 -8.89 17.38
N PRO A 236 -9.90 -8.55 16.42
CA PRO A 236 -10.17 -7.50 15.45
C PRO A 236 -11.30 -7.93 14.50
N GLY A 237 -12.28 -7.07 14.25
CA GLY A 237 -13.06 -7.12 12.99
C GLY A 237 -14.58 -7.29 13.03
N ALA A 238 -15.25 -7.68 14.13
CA ALA A 238 -16.67 -8.09 14.01
C ALA A 238 -17.71 -7.44 14.94
N ARG A 239 -17.35 -6.55 15.89
CA ARG A 239 -18.34 -6.15 16.92
C ARG A 239 -18.51 -4.67 17.27
N ARG A 240 -18.19 -3.72 16.37
CA ARG A 240 -18.50 -2.28 16.62
C ARG A 240 -19.21 -1.51 15.51
N TRP A 241 -19.72 -2.18 14.48
CA TRP A 241 -20.66 -1.57 13.50
C TRP A 241 -22.07 -1.33 14.06
N ARG A 242 -22.40 -1.87 15.25
CA ARG A 242 -23.74 -1.77 15.88
C ARG A 242 -24.02 -0.48 16.68
N LYS A 243 -23.01 0.34 17.00
CA LYS A 243 -23.23 1.58 17.79
C LYS A 243 -23.71 2.76 16.95
N LYS A 244 -23.40 2.79 15.65
CA LYS A 244 -23.98 3.76 14.70
C LYS A 244 -25.15 3.11 13.98
N ALA A 245 -26.37 3.56 14.28
CA ALA A 245 -27.56 3.13 13.54
C ALA A 245 -27.40 3.35 12.03
N GLY A 246 -27.95 2.43 11.23
CA GLY A 246 -27.89 2.43 9.78
C GLY A 246 -28.30 3.78 9.18
N GLY A 247 -27.44 4.32 8.31
CA GLY A 247 -27.55 5.65 7.70
C GLY A 247 -26.35 6.55 7.97
N ALA A 248 -25.77 6.48 9.18
CA ALA A 248 -24.60 7.30 9.55
C ALA A 248 -23.25 6.76 9.06
N VAL A 249 -23.22 5.48 8.66
CA VAL A 249 -22.01 4.69 8.36
C VAL A 249 -21.48 4.92 6.94
N HIS A 250 -22.29 5.48 6.04
CA HIS A 250 -21.92 5.70 4.63
C HIS A 250 -22.29 7.11 4.14
N ARG A 251 -22.47 8.08 5.04
CA ARG A 251 -22.96 9.42 4.69
C ARG A 251 -22.03 10.08 3.66
N TRP A 252 -20.72 10.06 3.94
CA TRP A 252 -19.74 10.69 3.07
C TRP A 252 -19.53 9.89 1.78
N LEU A 253 -19.60 8.55 1.83
CA LEU A 253 -19.59 7.73 0.63
C LEU A 253 -20.76 8.07 -0.31
N VAL A 254 -21.99 8.12 0.21
CA VAL A 254 -23.19 8.42 -0.57
C VAL A 254 -23.12 9.82 -1.16
N LEU A 255 -22.74 10.82 -0.36
CA LEU A 255 -22.67 12.20 -0.82
C LEU A 255 -21.62 12.39 -1.94
N ARG A 256 -20.46 11.72 -1.84
CA ARG A 256 -19.45 11.72 -2.91
C ARG A 256 -19.98 11.08 -4.20
N ARG A 257 -20.70 9.96 -4.10
CA ARG A 257 -21.30 9.30 -5.28
C ARG A 257 -22.38 10.16 -5.92
N LEU A 258 -23.24 10.79 -5.13
CA LEU A 258 -24.23 11.73 -5.64
C LEU A 258 -23.57 12.90 -6.37
N CYS A 259 -22.50 13.48 -5.82
CA CYS A 259 -21.75 14.56 -6.47
C CYS A 259 -21.12 14.10 -7.80
N GLN A 260 -20.44 12.95 -7.80
CA GLN A 260 -19.80 12.39 -9.00
C GLN A 260 -20.82 12.07 -10.11
N PHE A 261 -21.93 11.43 -9.75
CA PHE A 261 -23.00 11.12 -10.70
C PHE A 261 -23.72 12.38 -11.17
N PHE A 262 -23.88 13.39 -10.31
CA PHE A 262 -24.45 14.68 -10.69
C PHE A 262 -23.58 15.39 -11.74
N VAL A 263 -22.27 15.50 -11.50
CA VAL A 263 -21.33 16.11 -12.47
C VAL A 263 -21.31 15.31 -13.78
N LEU A 264 -21.29 13.97 -13.69
CA LEU A 264 -21.35 13.14 -14.90
C LEU A 264 -22.67 13.33 -15.66
N GLY A 265 -23.79 13.44 -14.94
CA GLY A 265 -25.11 13.73 -15.50
C GLY A 265 -25.16 15.09 -16.20
N MET A 266 -24.47 16.11 -15.67
CA MET A 266 -24.34 17.41 -16.36
C MET A 266 -23.62 17.28 -17.71
N PHE A 267 -22.59 16.44 -17.83
CA PHE A 267 -21.94 16.17 -19.12
C PHE A 267 -22.80 15.32 -20.07
N LEU A 268 -23.57 14.37 -19.54
CA LEU A 268 -24.45 13.51 -20.33
C LEU A 268 -25.78 14.17 -20.72
N SER A 269 -26.10 15.32 -20.11
CA SER A 269 -27.34 16.07 -20.38
C SER A 269 -27.51 16.42 -21.87
N GLY A 270 -26.42 16.81 -22.53
CA GLY A 270 -26.41 17.16 -23.95
C GLY A 270 -26.76 15.99 -24.87
N PRO A 271 -25.97 14.89 -24.88
CA PRO A 271 -26.24 13.75 -25.75
C PRO A 271 -27.58 13.05 -25.52
N TRP A 272 -28.08 13.04 -24.27
CA TRP A 272 -29.27 12.27 -23.91
C TRP A 272 -30.57 13.09 -23.95
N PHE A 273 -30.53 14.36 -23.56
CA PHE A 273 -31.71 15.22 -23.45
C PHE A 273 -31.70 16.42 -24.40
N GLY A 274 -30.63 16.61 -25.18
CA GLY A 274 -30.47 17.75 -26.10
C GLY A 274 -30.25 19.10 -25.40
N VAL A 275 -30.18 19.13 -24.07
CA VAL A 275 -29.91 20.32 -23.27
C VAL A 275 -28.49 20.24 -22.74
N TRP A 276 -27.62 21.11 -23.23
CA TRP A 276 -26.22 21.10 -22.85
C TRP A 276 -25.94 21.99 -21.65
N ILE A 277 -25.77 21.36 -20.48
CA ILE A 277 -25.40 22.07 -19.25
C ILE A 277 -23.87 22.30 -19.20
N LEU A 278 -23.10 21.25 -19.51
CA LEU A 278 -21.65 21.31 -19.65
C LEU A 278 -21.26 20.90 -21.07
N HIS A 279 -20.66 21.82 -21.82
CA HIS A 279 -20.06 21.52 -23.11
C HIS A 279 -18.58 21.20 -22.94
N GLY A 280 -18.10 20.10 -23.53
CA GLY A 280 -16.69 19.74 -23.53
C GLY A 280 -16.37 18.48 -22.71
N ASN A 281 -15.25 18.49 -21.98
CA ASN A 281 -14.77 17.36 -21.18
C ASN A 281 -14.14 17.83 -19.86
N TYR A 282 -13.66 16.89 -19.04
CA TYR A 282 -13.06 17.19 -17.73
C TYR A 282 -11.76 18.03 -17.78
N SER A 283 -11.07 18.11 -18.92
CA SER A 283 -9.88 18.95 -19.09
C SER A 283 -10.25 20.38 -19.50
N SER A 284 -11.33 20.56 -20.28
CA SER A 284 -11.85 21.87 -20.65
C SER A 284 -13.35 21.78 -20.93
N SER A 285 -14.13 22.56 -20.21
CA SER A 285 -15.58 22.64 -20.37
C SER A 285 -16.12 24.06 -20.21
N LEU A 286 -17.30 24.31 -20.76
CA LEU A 286 -18.08 25.53 -20.58
C LEU A 286 -19.36 25.19 -19.83
N LEU A 287 -19.59 25.84 -18.69
CA LEU A 287 -20.82 25.76 -17.93
C LEU A 287 -21.81 26.80 -18.47
N PHE A 288 -22.98 26.34 -18.95
CA PHE A 288 -24.01 27.16 -19.59
C PHE A 288 -23.43 28.12 -20.65
N ASP A 289 -22.44 27.68 -21.43
CA ASP A 289 -21.75 28.45 -22.47
C ASP A 289 -21.09 29.77 -22.03
N THR A 290 -21.05 30.04 -20.73
CA THR A 290 -20.67 31.35 -20.18
C THR A 290 -19.47 31.26 -19.25
N VAL A 291 -19.41 30.24 -18.39
CA VAL A 291 -18.32 30.10 -17.40
C VAL A 291 -17.33 29.05 -17.87
N PRO A 292 -16.08 29.42 -18.23
CA PRO A 292 -15.06 28.45 -18.61
C PRO A 292 -14.49 27.73 -17.39
N LEU A 293 -14.30 26.43 -17.55
CA LEU A 293 -13.76 25.51 -16.55
C LEU A 293 -12.63 24.71 -17.21
N THR A 294 -11.39 25.07 -16.94
CA THR A 294 -10.21 24.45 -17.57
C THR A 294 -9.26 23.89 -16.52
N ASP A 295 -8.80 22.65 -16.73
CA ASP A 295 -7.90 21.97 -15.81
C ASP A 295 -6.52 22.67 -15.75
N PRO A 296 -6.02 23.03 -14.55
CA PRO A 296 -4.74 23.70 -14.40
C PRO A 296 -3.55 22.91 -14.94
N LEU A 297 -3.63 21.57 -14.97
CA LEU A 297 -2.55 20.76 -15.55
C LEU A 297 -2.48 20.93 -17.08
N MET A 298 -3.63 20.94 -17.75
CA MET A 298 -3.72 21.13 -19.20
C MET A 298 -3.22 22.52 -19.62
N THR A 299 -3.54 23.57 -18.85
CA THR A 299 -3.04 24.92 -19.15
C THR A 299 -1.56 25.07 -18.88
N LEU A 300 -1.03 24.48 -17.80
CA LEU A 300 0.42 24.45 -17.54
C LEU A 300 1.18 23.74 -18.67
N GLN A 301 0.63 22.65 -19.22
CA GLN A 301 1.24 21.96 -20.35
C GLN A 301 1.20 22.77 -21.64
N SER A 302 0.11 23.48 -21.92
CA SER A 302 0.01 24.35 -23.09
C SER A 302 1.01 25.50 -23.01
N LEU A 303 1.13 26.14 -21.83
CA LEU A 303 2.14 27.17 -21.61
C LEU A 303 3.56 26.62 -21.74
N ALA A 304 3.82 25.43 -21.19
CA ALA A 304 5.12 24.77 -21.29
C ALA A 304 5.48 24.40 -22.74
N SER A 305 4.49 24.03 -23.56
CA SER A 305 4.68 23.70 -24.99
C SER A 305 4.85 24.92 -25.90
N GLY A 306 4.81 26.15 -25.35
CA GLY A 306 4.91 27.40 -26.11
C GLY A 306 3.61 27.84 -26.80
N HIS A 307 2.51 27.11 -26.61
CA HIS A 307 1.21 27.47 -27.16
C HIS A 307 0.41 28.28 -26.14
N LEU A 308 0.23 29.58 -26.39
CA LEU A 308 -0.65 30.41 -25.56
C LEU A 308 -2.10 29.92 -25.71
N PRO A 309 -2.73 29.39 -24.63
CA PRO A 309 -4.13 29.00 -24.68
C PRO A 309 -5.01 30.21 -24.98
N ALA A 310 -6.20 29.97 -25.54
CA ALA A 310 -7.21 31.00 -25.67
C ALA A 310 -7.47 31.68 -24.31
N THR A 311 -7.76 32.98 -24.32
CA THR A 311 -8.03 33.77 -23.10
C THR A 311 -9.13 33.14 -22.24
N VAL A 312 -10.12 32.53 -22.88
CA VAL A 312 -11.21 31.76 -22.24
C VAL A 312 -10.68 30.56 -21.45
N ALA A 313 -9.69 29.83 -21.96
CA ALA A 313 -9.08 28.70 -21.25
C ALA A 313 -8.20 29.16 -20.08
N LEU A 314 -7.54 30.32 -20.23
CA LEU A 314 -6.73 30.92 -19.17
C LEU A 314 -7.59 31.42 -18.01
N THR A 315 -8.70 32.11 -18.30
CA THR A 315 -9.65 32.55 -17.27
C THR A 315 -10.27 31.35 -16.56
N GLY A 316 -10.65 30.29 -17.29
CA GLY A 316 -11.15 29.06 -16.70
C GLY A 316 -10.17 28.35 -15.77
N ALA A 317 -8.88 28.30 -16.15
CA ALA A 317 -7.85 27.72 -15.29
C ALA A 317 -7.57 28.55 -14.04
N VAL A 318 -7.60 29.88 -14.15
CA VAL A 318 -7.48 30.77 -12.98
C VAL A 318 -8.65 30.53 -12.02
N ILE A 319 -9.88 30.46 -12.52
CA ILE A 319 -11.08 30.19 -11.71
C ILE A 319 -10.93 28.87 -10.93
N ILE A 320 -10.61 27.77 -11.63
CA ILE A 320 -10.45 26.45 -10.99
C ILE A 320 -9.29 26.44 -10.01
N THR A 321 -8.15 27.03 -10.37
CA THR A 321 -6.96 27.09 -9.48
C THR A 321 -7.29 27.81 -8.19
N VAL A 322 -7.92 29.00 -8.27
CA VAL A 322 -8.31 29.77 -7.09
C VAL A 322 -9.34 29.00 -6.25
N LEU A 323 -10.37 28.45 -6.89
CA LEU A 323 -11.41 27.69 -6.20
C LEU A 323 -10.83 26.52 -5.39
N TYR A 324 -9.99 25.67 -6.00
CA TYR A 324 -9.45 24.50 -5.30
C TYR A 324 -8.27 24.83 -4.37
N ALA A 325 -7.52 25.89 -4.64
CA ALA A 325 -6.51 26.39 -3.70
C ALA A 325 -7.17 26.85 -2.38
N LEU A 326 -8.35 27.48 -2.46
CA LEU A 326 -9.13 27.90 -1.31
C LEU A 326 -9.93 26.76 -0.69
N ALA A 327 -10.57 25.90 -1.49
CA ALA A 327 -11.49 24.89 -0.97
C ALA A 327 -10.78 23.83 -0.13
N GLY A 328 -9.70 23.22 -0.60
CA GLY A 328 -9.06 22.11 0.14
C GLY A 328 -8.24 21.16 -0.70
N LYS A 329 -7.55 20.26 -0.01
CA LYS A 329 -6.58 19.32 -0.58
C LYS A 329 -7.28 18.24 -1.38
N ARG A 330 -6.88 18.08 -2.65
CA ARG A 330 -7.34 16.99 -3.53
C ARG A 330 -8.87 16.76 -3.54
N LEU A 331 -9.67 17.79 -3.32
CA LEU A 331 -11.14 17.69 -3.29
C LEU A 331 -11.69 17.22 -4.63
N PHE A 332 -11.12 17.70 -5.74
CA PHE A 332 -11.48 17.22 -7.07
C PHE A 332 -11.38 15.69 -7.19
N CYS A 333 -10.32 15.08 -6.61
CA CYS A 333 -10.06 13.64 -6.73
C CYS A 333 -11.13 12.79 -6.04
N SER A 334 -11.74 13.26 -4.96
CA SER A 334 -12.72 12.48 -4.18
C SER A 334 -14.18 12.85 -4.48
N TRP A 335 -14.45 14.08 -4.94
CA TRP A 335 -15.82 14.60 -5.13
C TRP A 335 -16.25 14.75 -6.59
N VAL A 336 -15.32 15.02 -7.50
CA VAL A 336 -15.65 15.35 -8.90
C VAL A 336 -15.12 14.30 -9.89
N CYS A 337 -13.95 13.72 -9.58
CA CYS A 337 -13.27 12.82 -10.49
C CYS A 337 -14.08 11.52 -10.76
N PRO A 338 -14.39 11.20 -12.02
CA PRO A 338 -15.17 10.02 -12.40
C PRO A 338 -14.37 8.71 -12.30
N LEU A 339 -13.04 8.79 -12.19
CA LEU A 339 -12.18 7.62 -12.02
C LEU A 339 -12.21 7.08 -10.59
N ASN A 340 -12.51 7.91 -9.58
CA ASN A 340 -12.50 7.49 -8.19
C ASN A 340 -13.50 6.36 -7.86
N PRO A 341 -14.75 6.34 -8.36
CA PRO A 341 -15.64 5.19 -8.21
C PRO A 341 -15.03 3.87 -8.69
N ILE A 342 -14.26 3.89 -9.78
CA ILE A 342 -13.65 2.69 -10.38
C ILE A 342 -12.53 2.16 -9.49
N THR A 343 -11.65 3.05 -9.03
CA THR A 343 -10.55 2.66 -8.14
C THR A 343 -11.08 2.27 -6.75
N ASP A 344 -12.14 2.92 -6.27
CA ASP A 344 -12.83 2.54 -5.04
C ASP A 344 -13.46 1.14 -5.15
N LEU A 345 -14.06 0.82 -6.30
CA LEU A 345 -14.63 -0.51 -6.59
C LEU A 345 -13.52 -1.58 -6.63
N ALA A 346 -12.40 -1.30 -7.29
CA ALA A 346 -11.24 -2.20 -7.31
C ALA A 346 -10.78 -2.54 -5.89
N ASN A 347 -10.60 -1.52 -5.04
CA ASN A 347 -10.16 -1.73 -3.65
C ASN A 347 -11.24 -2.42 -2.78
N TRP A 348 -12.52 -2.19 -3.06
CA TRP A 348 -13.60 -2.93 -2.39
C TRP A 348 -13.60 -4.42 -2.77
N LEU A 349 -13.46 -4.74 -4.05
CA LEU A 349 -13.34 -6.12 -4.54
C LEU A 349 -12.10 -6.81 -3.95
N ARG A 350 -10.98 -6.09 -3.90
CA ARG A 350 -9.73 -6.58 -3.31
C ARG A 350 -9.91 -7.05 -1.87
N ARG A 351 -10.61 -6.26 -1.04
CA ARG A 351 -10.96 -6.65 0.35
C ARG A 351 -11.99 -7.79 0.40
N ARG A 352 -12.92 -7.85 -0.55
CA ARG A 352 -13.94 -8.90 -0.61
C ARG A 352 -13.33 -10.27 -0.97
N PHE A 353 -12.30 -10.28 -1.81
CA PHE A 353 -11.60 -11.47 -2.28
C PHE A 353 -10.27 -11.73 -1.56
N ASP A 354 -9.98 -11.01 -0.47
CA ASP A 354 -8.78 -11.16 0.37
C ASP A 354 -7.45 -11.15 -0.43
N LEU A 355 -7.38 -10.28 -1.45
CA LEU A 355 -6.21 -10.13 -2.30
C LEU A 355 -5.13 -9.30 -1.59
N ASN A 356 -4.30 -9.97 -0.79
CA ASN A 356 -3.32 -9.33 0.11
C ASN A 356 -1.97 -8.97 -0.55
N GLN A 357 -1.75 -9.29 -1.82
CA GLN A 357 -0.49 -9.01 -2.52
C GLN A 357 -0.44 -7.59 -3.10
N SER A 358 0.26 -6.66 -2.45
CA SER A 358 0.40 -5.27 -2.91
C SER A 358 1.86 -4.93 -3.17
N ALA A 359 2.20 -4.45 -4.36
CA ALA A 359 3.52 -3.94 -4.64
C ALA A 359 3.73 -2.56 -3.99
N THR A 360 4.91 -2.34 -3.40
CA THR A 360 5.27 -1.08 -2.75
C THR A 360 5.79 -0.08 -3.78
N ILE A 361 4.91 0.80 -4.27
CA ILE A 361 5.29 1.91 -5.14
C ILE A 361 5.57 3.15 -4.28
N PRO A 362 6.69 3.86 -4.45
CA PRO A 362 6.94 5.08 -3.70
C PRO A 362 6.04 6.23 -4.18
N ARG A 363 5.47 6.97 -3.21
CA ARG A 363 4.51 8.07 -3.43
C ARG A 363 5.06 9.27 -4.20
N HIS A 364 6.38 9.44 -4.26
CA HIS A 364 6.99 10.57 -4.98
C HIS A 364 6.87 10.43 -6.50
N ILE A 365 6.59 9.21 -7.01
CA ILE A 365 6.48 8.94 -8.45
C ILE A 365 5.43 9.82 -9.13
N ARG A 366 4.28 10.11 -8.51
CA ARG A 366 3.29 11.05 -9.07
C ARG A 366 3.85 12.46 -9.32
N TYR A 367 4.79 12.93 -8.50
CA TYR A 367 5.44 14.23 -8.68
C TYR A 367 6.53 14.15 -9.76
N VAL A 368 7.27 13.04 -9.82
CA VAL A 368 8.20 12.77 -10.92
C VAL A 368 7.46 12.74 -12.25
N LEU A 369 6.33 12.01 -12.32
CA LEU A 369 5.48 11.96 -13.52
C LEU A 369 4.92 13.33 -13.90
N LEU A 370 4.48 14.13 -12.92
CA LEU A 370 4.04 15.51 -13.18
C LEU A 370 5.15 16.34 -13.85
N VAL A 371 6.38 16.29 -13.32
CA VAL A 371 7.53 17.01 -13.89
C VAL A 371 7.90 16.47 -15.28
N VAL A 372 7.95 15.15 -15.44
CA VAL A 372 8.27 14.49 -16.72
C VAL A 372 7.24 14.86 -17.79
N ILE A 373 5.95 14.90 -17.45
CA ILE A 373 4.88 15.30 -18.38
C ILE A 373 5.03 16.76 -18.80
N LEU A 374 5.33 17.67 -17.87
CA LEU A 374 5.52 19.08 -18.17
C LEU A 374 6.76 19.31 -19.05
N LEU A 375 7.90 18.70 -18.70
CA LEU A 375 9.14 18.78 -19.47
C LEU A 375 8.97 18.13 -20.85
N GLY A 376 8.35 16.96 -20.92
CA GLY A 376 8.07 16.30 -22.20
C GLY A 376 7.14 17.13 -23.08
N SER A 377 6.14 17.80 -22.50
CA SER A 377 5.25 18.69 -23.25
C SER A 377 6.01 19.92 -23.78
N ALA A 378 6.96 20.45 -23.01
CA ALA A 378 7.85 21.53 -23.43
C ALA A 378 8.78 21.12 -24.58
N LEU A 379 9.34 19.91 -24.51
CA LEU A 379 10.27 19.41 -25.54
C LEU A 379 9.57 19.01 -26.84
N THR A 380 8.39 18.41 -26.76
CA THR A 380 7.66 17.89 -27.93
C THR A 380 6.72 18.91 -28.56
N GLY A 381 6.38 19.98 -27.85
CA GLY A 381 5.33 20.92 -28.28
C GLY A 381 3.91 20.34 -28.17
N THR A 382 3.74 19.14 -27.58
CA THR A 382 2.45 18.43 -27.53
C THR A 382 1.91 18.29 -26.10
N LEU A 383 0.59 18.13 -25.96
CA LEU A 383 -0.06 17.90 -24.67
C LEU A 383 -0.01 16.41 -24.29
N ILE A 384 1.16 15.92 -23.84
CA ILE A 384 1.41 14.49 -23.58
C ILE A 384 0.35 13.85 -22.67
N TRP A 385 -0.08 14.58 -21.64
CA TRP A 385 -1.05 14.06 -20.68
C TRP A 385 -2.39 13.76 -21.33
N GLU A 386 -2.87 14.61 -22.25
CA GLU A 386 -4.18 14.43 -22.89
C GLU A 386 -4.29 13.17 -23.74
N TRP A 387 -3.16 12.55 -24.10
CA TRP A 387 -3.13 11.24 -24.76
C TRP A 387 -3.34 10.07 -23.80
N ILE A 388 -2.93 10.21 -22.54
CA ILE A 388 -2.89 9.12 -21.55
C ILE A 388 -3.89 9.37 -20.40
N ASN A 389 -4.47 10.57 -20.32
CA ASN A 389 -5.33 11.03 -19.24
C ASN A 389 -6.60 10.16 -19.15
N PRO A 390 -6.71 9.27 -18.14
CA PRO A 390 -7.88 8.40 -18.02
C PRO A 390 -9.14 9.17 -17.64
N VAL A 391 -9.01 10.36 -17.04
CA VAL A 391 -10.15 11.19 -16.64
C VAL A 391 -10.84 11.77 -17.87
N SER A 392 -10.07 12.41 -18.76
CA SER A 392 -10.64 12.97 -19.99
C SER A 392 -11.07 11.87 -20.96
N LEU A 393 -10.34 10.75 -21.00
CA LEU A 393 -10.69 9.60 -21.83
C LEU A 393 -11.99 8.91 -21.36
N MET A 394 -12.23 8.83 -20.05
CA MET A 394 -13.51 8.34 -19.51
C MET A 394 -14.67 9.26 -19.88
N GLY A 395 -14.50 10.58 -19.76
CA GLY A 395 -15.52 11.54 -20.21
C GLY A 395 -15.84 11.39 -21.70
N ARG A 396 -14.81 11.29 -22.56
CA ARG A 396 -14.97 11.09 -24.01
C ARG A 396 -15.64 9.75 -24.35
N SER A 397 -15.29 8.68 -23.65
CA SER A 397 -15.86 7.34 -23.88
C SER A 397 -17.35 7.27 -23.53
N LEU A 398 -17.79 8.06 -22.56
CA LEU A 398 -19.21 8.11 -22.15
C LEU A 398 -20.05 8.97 -23.12
N VAL A 399 -19.46 10.00 -23.73
CA VAL A 399 -20.15 10.91 -24.67
C VAL A 399 -20.14 10.38 -26.11
N MET A 400 -19.01 9.83 -26.59
CA MET A 400 -18.82 9.40 -28.00
C MET A 400 -18.98 7.88 -28.22
N GLY A 401 -19.30 7.12 -27.17
CA GLY A 401 -19.44 5.66 -27.21
C GLY A 401 -18.20 4.91 -26.70
N PHE A 402 -18.43 3.70 -26.15
CA PHE A 402 -17.53 2.88 -25.31
C PHE A 402 -16.18 2.41 -25.95
N GLY A 403 -15.76 2.96 -27.09
CA GLY A 403 -14.69 2.37 -27.90
C GLY A 403 -13.26 2.71 -27.52
N SER A 404 -12.89 3.99 -27.40
CA SER A 404 -11.47 4.39 -27.39
C SER A 404 -10.81 4.40 -26.01
N GLY A 405 -11.59 4.39 -24.91
CA GLY A 405 -11.06 4.47 -23.54
C GLY A 405 -11.30 3.28 -22.62
N ALA A 406 -12.21 2.37 -22.99
CA ALA A 406 -12.60 1.26 -22.11
C ALA A 406 -11.43 0.34 -21.77
N LEU A 407 -10.52 0.09 -22.73
CA LEU A 407 -9.33 -0.73 -22.49
C LEU A 407 -8.37 -0.09 -21.48
N LEU A 408 -8.13 1.22 -21.56
CA LEU A 408 -7.28 1.93 -20.60
C LEU A 408 -7.92 1.90 -19.21
N ILE A 409 -9.23 2.15 -19.11
CA ILE A 409 -9.97 2.12 -17.84
C ILE A 409 -9.93 0.72 -17.23
N LEU A 410 -10.14 -0.32 -18.03
CA LEU A 410 -10.05 -1.72 -17.60
C LEU A 410 -8.63 -2.05 -17.12
N ALA A 411 -7.60 -1.64 -17.86
CA ALA A 411 -6.21 -1.85 -17.46
C ALA A 411 -5.89 -1.16 -16.12
N LEU A 412 -6.36 0.07 -15.91
CA LEU A 412 -6.21 0.80 -14.64
C LEU A 412 -6.96 0.13 -13.50
N PHE A 413 -8.19 -0.32 -13.74
CA PHE A 413 -8.97 -1.07 -12.77
C PHE A 413 -8.27 -2.37 -12.36
N LEU A 414 -7.74 -3.14 -13.33
CA LEU A 414 -6.98 -4.37 -13.06
C LEU A 414 -5.67 -4.08 -12.33
N PHE A 415 -4.99 -2.97 -12.66
CA PHE A 415 -3.79 -2.54 -11.97
C PHE A 415 -4.04 -2.26 -10.48
N ASP A 416 -5.09 -1.50 -10.15
CA ASP A 416 -5.47 -1.23 -8.76
C ASP A 416 -6.01 -2.48 -8.05
N LEU A 417 -6.68 -3.39 -8.77
CA LEU A 417 -7.22 -4.62 -8.20
C LEU A 417 -6.10 -5.64 -7.87
N LEU A 418 -5.22 -5.91 -8.83
CA LEU A 418 -4.28 -7.04 -8.79
C LEU A 418 -2.86 -6.65 -8.36
N VAL A 419 -2.40 -5.42 -8.63
CA VAL A 419 -0.99 -5.06 -8.48
C VAL A 419 -0.72 -4.21 -7.24
N VAL A 420 -1.45 -3.10 -7.07
CA VAL A 420 -1.20 -2.13 -5.98
C VAL A 420 -2.50 -1.60 -5.39
N GLU A 421 -2.63 -1.68 -4.07
CA GLU A 421 -3.75 -1.06 -3.36
C GLU A 421 -3.70 0.47 -3.50
N HIS A 422 -4.79 1.07 -3.98
CA HIS A 422 -4.86 2.52 -4.30
C HIS A 422 -3.68 3.02 -5.17
N GLY A 423 -3.18 2.19 -6.09
CA GLY A 423 -2.00 2.46 -6.91
C GLY A 423 -2.10 3.73 -7.75
N TRP A 424 -3.14 3.87 -8.57
CA TRP A 424 -3.27 5.00 -9.50
C TRP A 424 -3.47 6.33 -8.78
N CYS A 425 -4.53 6.43 -7.97
CA CYS A 425 -4.89 7.67 -7.27
C CYS A 425 -3.89 8.04 -6.15
N GLY A 426 -3.23 7.06 -5.53
CA GLY A 426 -2.25 7.29 -4.46
C GLY A 426 -0.85 7.62 -4.99
N HIS A 427 -0.36 6.87 -5.98
CA HIS A 427 1.08 6.84 -6.28
C HIS A 427 1.47 7.35 -7.67
N ILE A 428 0.56 7.35 -8.65
CA ILE A 428 0.88 7.59 -10.06
C ILE A 428 0.24 8.89 -10.59
N CYS A 429 -1.00 9.20 -10.20
CA CYS A 429 -1.80 10.25 -10.83
C CYS A 429 -1.18 11.67 -10.70
N PRO A 430 -0.72 12.31 -11.80
CA PRO A 430 -0.12 13.65 -11.79
C PRO A 430 -1.14 14.75 -11.52
N VAL A 431 -2.40 14.55 -11.92
CA VAL A 431 -3.51 15.46 -11.56
C VAL A 431 -3.64 15.52 -10.04
N GLY A 432 -3.65 14.37 -9.36
CA GLY A 432 -3.67 14.31 -7.90
C GLY A 432 -2.44 14.98 -7.26
N ALA A 433 -1.27 14.88 -7.88
CA ALA A 433 -0.07 15.60 -7.44
C ALA A 433 -0.27 17.13 -7.48
N LEU A 434 -0.76 17.65 -8.61
CA LEU A 434 -1.01 19.08 -8.80
C LEU A 434 -2.07 19.61 -7.81
N TYR A 435 -3.24 18.98 -7.72
CA TYR A 435 -4.31 19.40 -6.80
C TYR A 435 -3.92 19.24 -5.31
N GLY A 436 -2.96 18.36 -4.99
CA GLY A 436 -2.38 18.26 -3.65
C GLY A 436 -1.49 19.45 -3.31
N VAL A 437 -0.73 19.96 -4.28
CA VAL A 437 0.09 21.17 -4.12
C VAL A 437 -0.78 22.41 -4.06
N LEU A 438 -1.69 22.59 -5.03
CA LEU A 438 -2.60 23.74 -5.12
C LEU A 438 -3.45 23.88 -3.85
N GLY A 439 -4.11 22.80 -3.42
CA GLY A 439 -5.00 22.79 -2.26
C GLY A 439 -4.31 22.64 -0.91
N SER A 440 -2.96 22.63 -0.85
CA SER A 440 -2.21 22.33 0.38
C SER A 440 -2.53 23.26 1.56
N LYS A 441 -2.97 24.48 1.27
CA LYS A 441 -3.38 25.50 2.25
C LYS A 441 -4.89 25.74 2.33
N GLY A 442 -5.71 24.93 1.65
CA GLY A 442 -7.16 25.14 1.60
C GLY A 442 -7.88 25.03 2.95
N VAL A 443 -9.11 25.53 2.95
CA VAL A 443 -9.94 25.75 4.14
C VAL A 443 -10.50 24.43 4.68
N ILE A 444 -11.01 23.56 3.82
CA ILE A 444 -11.66 22.31 4.25
C ILE A 444 -10.60 21.26 4.57
N THR A 445 -10.66 20.72 5.79
CA THR A 445 -9.75 19.68 6.27
C THR A 445 -10.48 18.67 7.13
N VAL A 446 -9.84 17.54 7.39
CA VAL A 446 -10.31 16.55 8.38
C VAL A 446 -9.51 16.76 9.66
N ALA A 447 -10.17 16.75 10.82
CA ALA A 447 -9.54 16.86 12.13
C ALA A 447 -9.99 15.73 13.06
N ALA A 448 -9.06 15.19 13.82
CA ALA A 448 -9.32 14.26 14.91
C ALA A 448 -9.64 15.05 16.20
N THR A 449 -10.76 15.78 16.21
CA THR A 449 -11.16 16.69 17.30
C THR A 449 -11.25 15.98 18.64
N ASP A 450 -11.80 14.77 18.63
CA ASP A 450 -12.08 13.97 19.81
C ASP A 450 -11.10 12.79 19.94
N ARG A 451 -9.82 12.98 19.61
CA ARG A 451 -8.80 11.90 19.66
C ARG A 451 -8.71 11.20 21.03
N GLN A 452 -9.13 11.86 22.11
CA GLN A 452 -9.24 11.30 23.45
C GLN A 452 -10.23 10.12 23.54
N LYS A 453 -11.27 10.10 22.68
CA LYS A 453 -12.25 9.00 22.59
C LYS A 453 -11.74 7.82 21.77
N CYS A 454 -10.56 7.92 21.16
CA CYS A 454 -10.03 6.88 20.28
C CYS A 454 -9.66 5.62 21.06
N ASN A 455 -10.30 4.50 20.73
CA ASN A 455 -10.00 3.17 21.28
C ASN A 455 -8.93 2.39 20.49
N ARG A 456 -8.19 3.07 19.58
CA ARG A 456 -7.10 2.52 18.75
C ARG A 456 -7.45 1.23 17.98
N CYS A 457 -8.68 1.13 17.46
CA CYS A 457 -9.12 -0.02 16.66
C CYS A 457 -8.52 -0.11 15.24
N MET A 458 -7.90 0.97 14.74
CA MET A 458 -7.25 1.06 13.42
C MET A 458 -8.17 0.93 12.19
N ASP A 459 -9.48 0.84 12.35
CA ASP A 459 -10.45 0.78 11.22
C ASP A 459 -10.29 1.97 10.26
N CYS A 460 -10.00 3.16 10.78
CA CYS A 460 -9.78 4.36 9.98
C CYS A 460 -8.54 4.29 9.08
N PHE A 461 -7.47 3.59 9.51
CA PHE A 461 -6.28 3.37 8.69
C PHE A 461 -6.55 2.38 7.56
N HIS A 462 -7.35 1.35 7.84
CA HIS A 462 -7.68 0.31 6.85
C HIS A 462 -8.57 0.83 5.70
N VAL A 463 -9.48 1.77 5.96
CA VAL A 463 -10.34 2.34 4.92
C VAL A 463 -9.72 3.54 4.18
N CYS A 464 -8.62 4.10 4.71
CA CYS A 464 -7.99 5.30 4.18
C CYS A 464 -7.16 4.97 2.92
N PRO A 465 -7.37 5.67 1.80
CA PRO A 465 -6.53 5.50 0.61
C PRO A 465 -5.06 5.91 0.79
N GLU A 466 -4.78 6.75 1.78
CA GLU A 466 -3.44 7.25 2.11
C GLU A 466 -3.23 7.17 3.64
N PRO A 467 -3.06 5.97 4.23
CA PRO A 467 -3.11 5.77 5.68
C PRO A 467 -2.09 6.60 6.47
N HIS A 468 -0.97 7.00 5.85
CA HIS A 468 0.06 7.80 6.49
C HIS A 468 -0.44 9.17 6.94
N VAL A 469 -1.48 9.73 6.30
CA VAL A 469 -2.02 11.05 6.67
C VAL A 469 -2.69 11.06 8.04
N LEU A 470 -3.05 9.88 8.57
CA LEU A 470 -3.71 9.73 9.86
C LEU A 470 -2.75 9.46 11.02
N ARG A 471 -1.47 9.14 10.76
CA ARG A 471 -0.48 8.79 11.81
C ARG A 471 -0.32 9.93 12.82
N ALA A 472 0.03 11.13 12.35
CA ALA A 472 0.24 12.30 13.20
C ALA A 472 -1.02 12.72 13.98
N PRO A 473 -2.20 12.97 13.36
CA PRO A 473 -3.36 13.50 14.09
C PRO A 473 -4.00 12.50 15.07
N VAL A 474 -3.76 11.20 14.91
CA VAL A 474 -4.38 10.15 15.75
C VAL A 474 -3.42 9.59 16.80
N LEU A 475 -2.16 9.34 16.45
CA LEU A 475 -1.22 8.62 17.30
C LEU A 475 -0.24 9.54 18.05
N ASP A 476 -0.02 10.75 17.55
CA ASP A 476 0.89 11.72 18.16
C ASP A 476 0.10 12.83 18.86
N GLU A 477 0.24 12.89 20.19
CA GLU A 477 -0.41 13.89 21.04
C GLU A 477 0.18 15.30 20.83
N GLN A 478 1.43 15.40 20.40
CA GLN A 478 2.13 16.67 20.19
C GLN A 478 1.84 17.26 18.80
N SER A 479 1.46 16.40 17.86
CA SER A 479 1.03 16.80 16.53
C SER A 479 -0.35 17.47 16.53
N PRO A 480 -0.60 18.39 15.58
CA PRO A 480 -1.90 19.04 15.44
C PRO A 480 -3.00 18.02 15.15
N VAL A 481 -4.18 18.21 15.75
CA VAL A 481 -5.37 17.38 15.51
C VAL A 481 -5.84 17.40 14.06
N GLN A 482 -5.45 18.41 13.29
CA GLN A 482 -5.81 18.56 11.88
C GLN A 482 -4.89 17.73 10.97
N VAL A 483 -5.45 17.11 9.93
CA VAL A 483 -4.67 16.40 8.90
C VAL A 483 -3.91 17.43 8.04
N THR A 484 -2.65 17.66 8.38
CA THR A 484 -1.78 18.65 7.71
C THR A 484 -1.19 18.16 6.40
N SER A 485 -1.09 16.85 6.17
CA SER A 485 -0.57 16.27 4.93
C SER A 485 -1.34 16.75 3.69
N ARG A 486 -0.63 17.02 2.59
CA ARG A 486 -1.16 17.43 1.27
C ARG A 486 -1.85 16.29 0.52
N ASP A 487 -1.61 15.06 0.98
CA ASP A 487 -2.05 13.84 0.31
C ASP A 487 -3.49 13.46 0.66
N CYS A 488 -4.02 14.04 1.74
CA CYS A 488 -5.40 13.83 2.15
C CYS A 488 -6.35 14.25 1.03
N MET A 489 -7.22 13.33 0.61
CA MET A 489 -8.26 13.61 -0.38
C MET A 489 -9.55 14.17 0.22
N THR A 490 -9.59 14.40 1.54
CA THR A 490 -10.79 14.90 2.25
C THR A 490 -12.06 14.14 1.86
N CYS A 491 -11.95 12.81 1.82
CA CYS A 491 -13.00 11.91 1.32
C CYS A 491 -14.01 11.47 2.40
N GLY A 492 -13.75 11.77 3.68
CA GLY A 492 -14.64 11.47 4.80
C GLY A 492 -14.72 10.00 5.24
N ARG A 493 -13.99 9.07 4.61
CA ARG A 493 -14.05 7.63 4.98
C ARG A 493 -13.68 7.35 6.45
N CYS A 494 -12.70 8.07 7.00
CA CYS A 494 -12.32 7.95 8.40
C CYS A 494 -13.42 8.42 9.35
N VAL A 495 -14.25 9.39 8.93
CA VAL A 495 -15.43 9.87 9.68
C VAL A 495 -16.56 8.83 9.63
N ASP A 496 -16.79 8.24 8.45
CA ASP A 496 -17.81 7.20 8.25
C ASP A 496 -17.54 5.94 9.10
N VAL A 497 -16.29 5.45 9.14
CA VAL A 497 -15.95 4.17 9.81
C VAL A 497 -15.72 4.29 11.32
N CYS A 498 -15.36 5.47 11.84
CA CYS A 498 -15.00 5.60 13.25
C CYS A 498 -16.23 5.44 14.16
N SER A 499 -16.23 4.43 15.03
CA SER A 499 -17.34 4.17 15.96
C SER A 499 -17.42 5.16 17.12
N GLU A 500 -16.31 5.83 17.44
CA GLU A 500 -16.19 6.76 18.58
C GLU A 500 -16.27 8.24 18.13
N ASP A 501 -16.60 8.49 16.87
CA ASP A 501 -16.76 9.83 16.29
C ASP A 501 -15.55 10.76 16.54
N VAL A 502 -14.35 10.20 16.42
CA VAL A 502 -13.08 10.93 16.63
C VAL A 502 -12.84 11.99 15.55
N PHE A 503 -13.28 11.73 14.32
CA PHE A 503 -12.98 12.56 13.16
C PHE A 503 -14.16 13.43 12.75
N THR A 504 -13.88 14.68 12.41
CA THR A 504 -14.85 15.63 11.87
C THR A 504 -14.25 16.34 10.65
N ILE A 505 -15.04 16.57 9.60
CA ILE A 505 -14.66 17.49 8.52
C ILE A 505 -14.95 18.91 8.97
N THR A 506 -13.92 19.74 9.04
CA THR A 506 -13.99 21.10 9.59
C THR A 506 -13.17 22.08 8.76
N THR A 507 -13.21 23.35 9.12
CA THR A 507 -12.37 24.38 8.51
C THR A 507 -11.01 24.46 9.22
N ARG A 508 -9.97 24.88 8.50
CA ARG A 508 -8.62 25.06 9.00
C ARG A 508 -8.54 26.02 10.19
N TRP A 509 -9.46 26.99 10.25
CA TRP A 509 -9.55 27.99 11.32
C TRP A 509 -10.50 27.61 12.45
N SER A 510 -11.19 26.47 12.35
CA SER A 510 -11.98 25.94 13.45
C SER A 510 -11.04 25.47 14.55
N SER A 511 -10.77 26.37 15.49
CA SER A 511 -10.06 26.14 16.76
C SER A 511 -10.93 25.33 17.73
N GLY A 512 -11.40 24.16 17.29
CA GLY A 512 -12.35 23.33 18.04
C GLY A 512 -11.72 22.30 18.99
N ALA A 513 -10.40 22.12 18.98
CA ALA A 513 -9.72 21.30 19.97
C ALA A 513 -9.18 22.21 21.07
N LYS A 514 -9.90 22.28 22.19
CA LYS A 514 -9.27 22.65 23.46
C LYS A 514 -8.05 21.74 23.63
N SER A 515 -6.88 22.38 23.77
CA SER A 515 -5.60 21.75 24.12
C SER A 515 -5.74 20.79 25.29
#